data_AF-A0A699ZLA1-F1
#
_entry.id   AF-A0A699ZLA1-F1
#
_cell.length_a   1.000
_cell.length_b   1.000
_cell.length_c   1.000
_cell.angle_alpha   90.00
_cell.angle_beta   90.00
_cell.angle_gamma   90.00
#
_symmetry.space_group_name_H-M   'P 1'
#
loop_
_entity.id
_entity.type
_entity.pdbx_description
1 polymer ?
#
loop_
_entity_poly.entity_id
_entity_poly.type
_entity_poly.pdbx_seq_one_letter_code
_entity_poly.pdbx_strand_id
1 'polypeptide(L)'
;VEDSAGGFPKLEELKKVRTAEGDLREAVVIDHSEDSNLCAFEERAADVSAEVVSQGPAARIKALAQIVVDSMGGTYDCDDTLSHFWQAASAAEKAKKRSAVIALGNLSVGSIRHRALLFKLLADSLNIKSQLRKGPAAGGGDDLAVNVVNIDGKVTAAALLSYGVGGGRQFDTGTHRGRGRTQHCL
;
A
#
# COMPACT_ATOMS: atom_id res chain seq x y z
N VAL A 1 -35.77 11.95 17.68
CA VAL A 1 -34.66 11.02 17.41
C VAL A 1 -33.96 11.53 16.17
N GLU A 2 -32.86 12.25 16.35
CA GLU A 2 -32.15 12.90 15.25
C GLU A 2 -31.43 11.86 14.41
N ASP A 3 -31.98 11.62 13.22
CA ASP A 3 -31.32 10.94 12.12
C ASP A 3 -30.42 11.99 11.43
N SER A 4 -29.10 11.83 11.55
CA SER A 4 -28.10 12.62 10.84
C SER A 4 -27.18 11.64 10.09
N ALA A 5 -27.72 11.06 9.04
CA ALA A 5 -26.99 10.20 8.12
C ALA A 5 -26.01 11.04 7.28
N GLY A 6 -24.79 11.19 7.79
CA GLY A 6 -23.68 11.86 7.07
C GLY A 6 -22.30 11.78 7.72
N GLY A 7 -22.17 11.23 8.93
CA GLY A 7 -20.89 11.09 9.62
C GLY A 7 -20.14 9.81 9.22
N PHE A 8 -18.81 9.87 9.20
CA PHE A 8 -17.98 8.66 9.08
C PHE A 8 -18.26 7.75 10.29
N PRO A 9 -18.49 6.44 10.09
CA PRO A 9 -18.80 5.53 11.18
C PRO A 9 -17.64 5.43 12.18
N LYS A 10 -17.96 5.30 13.46
CA LYS A 10 -16.94 5.06 14.51
C LYS A 10 -16.28 3.70 14.28
N LEU A 11 -15.00 3.59 14.64
CA LEU A 11 -14.24 2.34 14.52
C LEU A 11 -14.91 1.17 15.25
N GLU A 12 -15.48 1.42 16.44
CA GLU A 12 -16.19 0.40 17.22
C GLU A 12 -17.44 -0.14 16.52
N GLU A 13 -18.09 0.65 15.67
CA GLU A 13 -19.21 0.18 14.84
C GLU A 13 -18.70 -0.63 13.65
N LEU A 14 -17.61 -0.19 13.00
CA LEU A 14 -16.96 -0.95 11.93
C LEU A 14 -16.46 -2.31 12.41
N LYS A 15 -15.96 -2.40 13.65
CA LYS A 15 -15.51 -3.65 14.25
C LYS A 15 -16.63 -4.70 14.33
N LYS A 16 -17.89 -4.28 14.46
CA LYS A 16 -19.07 -5.16 14.56
C LYS A 16 -19.57 -5.65 13.19
N VAL A 17 -19.11 -5.05 12.09
CA VAL A 17 -19.51 -5.43 10.74
C VAL A 17 -18.98 -6.82 10.42
N ARG A 18 -19.91 -7.73 10.11
CA ARG A 18 -19.61 -9.09 9.65
C ARG A 18 -19.45 -9.09 8.13
N THR A 19 -18.43 -9.75 7.63
CA THR A 19 -18.22 -9.95 6.19
C THR A 19 -18.66 -11.34 5.76
N ALA A 20 -19.30 -11.41 4.59
CA ALA A 20 -19.58 -12.68 3.91
C ALA A 20 -18.36 -13.14 3.11
N GLU A 21 -18.40 -14.38 2.63
CA GLU A 21 -17.42 -14.88 1.66
C GLU A 21 -17.44 -14.02 0.39
N GLY A 22 -16.26 -13.62 -0.10
CA GLY A 22 -16.13 -12.74 -1.26
C GLY A 22 -16.46 -11.26 -0.99
N ASP A 23 -16.77 -10.84 0.24
CA ASP A 23 -16.95 -9.43 0.56
C ASP A 23 -15.60 -8.70 0.48
N LEU A 24 -15.48 -7.78 -0.49
CA LEU A 24 -14.26 -7.01 -0.73
C LEU A 24 -14.13 -5.79 0.18
N ARG A 25 -15.18 -5.44 0.92
CA ARG A 25 -15.14 -4.29 1.83
C ARG A 25 -14.21 -4.60 3.00
N GLU A 26 -13.43 -3.60 3.34
CA GLU A 26 -12.52 -3.62 4.47
C GLU A 26 -12.33 -2.21 5.00
N ALA A 27 -12.08 -2.11 6.30
CA ALA A 27 -11.57 -0.90 6.93
C ALA A 27 -10.16 -1.21 7.45
N VAL A 28 -9.15 -0.57 6.88
CA VAL A 28 -7.77 -0.74 7.32
C VAL A 28 -7.54 0.17 8.53
N VAL A 29 -7.05 -0.39 9.63
CA VAL A 29 -6.68 0.36 10.83
C VAL A 29 -5.17 0.36 11.02
N ILE A 30 -4.65 1.49 11.46
CA ILE A 30 -3.26 1.70 11.86
C ILE A 30 -3.31 2.06 13.34
N ASP A 31 -2.84 1.16 14.19
CA ASP A 31 -2.83 1.32 15.64
C ASP A 31 -1.64 0.57 16.24
N HIS A 32 -0.58 1.30 16.59
CA HIS A 32 0.65 0.73 17.17
C HIS A 32 0.43 0.03 18.51
N SER A 33 -0.65 0.36 19.24
CA SER A 33 -0.91 -0.27 20.54
C SER A 33 -1.45 -1.70 20.40
N GLU A 34 -2.12 -1.99 19.28
CA GLU A 34 -2.80 -3.27 19.02
C GLU A 34 -2.17 -4.05 17.85
N ASP A 35 -1.17 -3.49 17.19
CA ASP A 35 -0.49 -4.07 16.02
C ASP A 35 1.03 -4.08 16.20
N SER A 36 1.54 -5.17 16.79
CA SER A 36 2.98 -5.37 17.00
C SER A 36 3.76 -5.51 15.69
N ASN A 37 3.11 -5.91 14.59
CA ASN A 37 3.77 -6.04 13.29
C ASN A 37 4.14 -4.66 12.73
N LEU A 38 3.31 -3.62 12.96
CA LEU A 38 3.67 -2.25 12.60
C LEU A 38 4.95 -1.79 13.29
N CYS A 39 5.06 -2.02 14.61
CA CYS A 39 6.26 -1.68 15.37
C CYS A 39 7.50 -2.39 14.81
N ALA A 40 7.38 -3.69 14.50
CA ALA A 40 8.48 -4.46 13.91
C ALA A 40 8.88 -3.96 12.50
N PHE A 41 7.92 -3.51 11.69
CA PHE A 41 8.21 -2.92 10.39
C PHE A 41 8.93 -1.58 10.51
N GLU A 42 8.54 -0.74 11.46
CA GLU A 42 9.20 0.54 11.73
C GLU A 42 10.63 0.37 12.26
N GLU A 43 10.84 -0.57 13.19
CA GLU A 43 12.17 -0.92 13.71
C GLU A 43 13.09 -1.39 12.57
N ARG A 44 12.63 -2.38 11.78
CA ARG A 44 13.37 -2.86 10.61
C ARG A 44 13.64 -1.74 9.59
N ALA A 45 12.70 -0.81 9.40
CA ALA A 45 12.89 0.34 8.51
C ALA A 45 13.93 1.33 9.03
N ALA A 46 13.98 1.57 10.35
CA ALA A 46 14.99 2.40 10.97
C ALA A 46 16.39 1.81 10.79
N ASP A 47 16.56 0.51 11.05
CA ASP A 47 17.83 -0.18 10.90
C ASP A 47 18.37 -0.10 9.47
N VAL A 48 17.57 -0.55 8.49
CA VAL A 48 17.98 -0.55 7.09
C VAL A 48 18.18 0.88 6.57
N SER A 49 17.36 1.84 7.00
CA SER A 49 17.54 3.25 6.64
C SER A 49 18.87 3.81 7.17
N ALA A 50 19.31 3.40 8.36
CA ALA A 50 20.57 3.83 8.94
C ALA A 50 21.76 3.24 8.16
N GLU A 51 21.68 1.98 7.72
CA GLU A 51 22.72 1.32 6.92
C GLU A 51 22.98 2.04 5.59
N VAL A 52 21.92 2.53 4.93
CA VAL A 52 22.02 3.16 3.60
C VAL A 52 22.03 4.69 3.65
N VAL A 53 22.13 5.31 4.84
CA VAL A 53 22.03 6.77 5.00
C VAL A 53 23.09 7.53 4.19
N SER A 54 24.31 6.98 4.10
CA SER A 54 25.43 7.55 3.37
C SER A 54 25.25 7.52 1.85
N GLN A 55 24.33 6.68 1.35
CA GLN A 55 24.01 6.54 -0.08
C GLN A 55 22.92 7.53 -0.53
N GLY A 56 22.39 8.33 0.40
CA GLY A 56 21.45 9.42 0.12
C GLY A 56 19.96 9.03 0.14
N PRO A 57 19.05 10.00 -0.10
CA PRO A 57 17.62 9.80 0.11
C PRO A 57 17.00 8.72 -0.80
N ALA A 58 17.48 8.58 -2.02
CA ALA A 58 16.99 7.58 -2.98
C ALA A 58 17.24 6.14 -2.50
N ALA A 59 18.41 5.88 -1.88
CA ALA A 59 18.74 4.57 -1.34
C ALA A 59 17.82 4.20 -0.16
N ARG A 60 17.57 5.16 0.73
CA ARG A 60 16.60 4.99 1.84
C ARG A 60 15.22 4.64 1.30
N ILE A 61 14.70 5.43 0.35
CA ILE A 61 13.38 5.20 -0.26
C ILE A 61 13.28 3.81 -0.89
N LYS A 62 14.33 3.37 -1.61
CA LYS A 62 14.38 2.03 -2.20
C LYS A 62 14.36 0.95 -1.13
N ALA A 63 15.07 1.15 -0.03
CA ALA A 63 15.13 0.19 1.05
C ALA A 63 13.79 0.07 1.80
N LEU A 64 13.12 1.20 2.08
CA LEU A 64 11.75 1.21 2.61
C LEU A 64 10.78 0.49 1.66
N ALA A 65 10.87 0.74 0.36
CA ALA A 65 10.04 0.08 -0.63
C ALA A 65 10.23 -1.44 -0.61
N GLN A 66 11.46 -1.92 -0.43
CA GLN A 66 11.74 -3.34 -0.31
C GLN A 66 11.12 -3.95 0.95
N ILE A 67 11.19 -3.28 2.10
CA ILE A 67 10.54 -3.74 3.34
C ILE A 67 9.04 -3.92 3.11
N VAL A 68 8.39 -2.93 2.49
CA VAL A 68 6.94 -3.00 2.19
C VAL A 68 6.62 -4.19 1.30
N VAL A 69 7.41 -4.41 0.24
CA VAL A 69 7.23 -5.54 -0.68
C VAL A 69 7.37 -6.87 0.07
N ASP A 70 8.44 -7.04 0.84
CA ASP A 70 8.70 -8.27 1.59
C ASP A 70 7.62 -8.55 2.64
N SER A 71 7.17 -7.51 3.34
CA SER A 71 6.16 -7.62 4.40
C SER A 71 4.75 -7.90 3.86
N MET A 72 4.48 -7.65 2.57
CA MET A 72 3.14 -7.75 1.99
C MET A 72 3.04 -8.74 0.83
N GLY A 73 3.82 -9.82 0.87
CA GLY A 73 3.68 -10.96 -0.04
C GLY A 73 4.60 -10.94 -1.25
N GLY A 74 5.63 -10.07 -1.26
CA GLY A 74 6.63 -10.03 -2.32
C GLY A 74 6.14 -9.35 -3.60
N THR A 75 6.79 -9.64 -4.73
CA THR A 75 6.42 -9.11 -6.05
C THR A 75 5.46 -10.03 -6.78
N TYR A 76 4.61 -9.47 -7.63
CA TYR A 76 3.68 -10.23 -8.47
C TYR A 76 3.84 -9.83 -9.94
N ASP A 77 3.54 -10.77 -10.84
CA ASP A 77 3.71 -10.55 -12.28
C ASP A 77 2.61 -9.65 -12.88
N CYS A 78 1.41 -9.68 -12.31
CA CYS A 78 0.29 -8.85 -12.72
C CYS A 78 -0.68 -8.54 -11.57
N ASP A 79 -1.52 -7.54 -11.78
CA ASP A 79 -2.50 -7.07 -10.78
C ASP A 79 -3.57 -8.10 -10.46
N ASP A 80 -3.95 -8.96 -11.41
CA ASP A 80 -4.96 -9.99 -11.19
C ASP A 80 -4.46 -11.06 -10.23
N THR A 81 -3.20 -11.49 -10.40
CA THR A 81 -2.57 -12.44 -9.48
C THR A 81 -2.44 -11.85 -8.09
N LEU A 82 -1.92 -10.61 -7.98
CA LEU A 82 -1.87 -9.91 -6.70
C LEU A 82 -3.28 -9.79 -6.10
N SER A 83 -4.28 -9.48 -6.92
CA SER A 83 -5.65 -9.29 -6.49
C SER A 83 -6.25 -10.56 -5.89
N HIS A 84 -6.00 -11.70 -6.52
CA HIS A 84 -6.44 -13.00 -6.01
C HIS A 84 -5.82 -13.34 -4.65
N PHE A 85 -4.50 -13.19 -4.50
CA PHE A 85 -3.82 -13.50 -3.24
C PHE A 85 -4.15 -12.53 -2.11
N TRP A 86 -4.29 -11.24 -2.41
CA TRP A 86 -4.69 -10.25 -1.41
C TRP A 86 -6.12 -10.53 -0.91
N GLN A 87 -7.06 -10.89 -1.80
CA GLN A 87 -8.44 -11.21 -1.39
C GLN A 87 -8.49 -12.41 -0.45
N ALA A 88 -7.69 -13.45 -0.72
CA ALA A 88 -7.57 -14.60 0.16
C ALA A 88 -6.99 -14.21 1.53
N ALA A 89 -5.91 -13.41 1.56
CA ALA A 89 -5.30 -12.93 2.81
C ALA A 89 -6.27 -12.05 3.62
N SER A 90 -6.99 -11.13 2.95
CA SER A 90 -8.03 -10.29 3.55
C SER A 90 -9.15 -11.13 4.16
N ALA A 91 -9.67 -12.11 3.41
CA ALA A 91 -10.73 -12.99 3.88
C ALA A 91 -10.30 -13.79 5.11
N ALA A 92 -9.06 -14.30 5.13
CA ALA A 92 -8.52 -15.03 6.27
C ALA A 92 -8.42 -14.15 7.54
N GLU A 93 -7.91 -12.93 7.43
CA GLU A 93 -7.79 -12.03 8.59
C GLU A 93 -9.18 -11.56 9.08
N LYS A 94 -10.09 -11.23 8.17
CA LYS A 94 -11.48 -10.87 8.52
C LYS A 94 -12.23 -12.01 9.18
N ALA A 95 -12.01 -13.25 8.74
CA ALA A 95 -12.58 -14.44 9.37
C ALA A 95 -12.01 -14.66 10.79
N LYS A 96 -10.70 -14.51 10.96
CA LYS A 96 -10.01 -14.62 12.26
C LYS A 96 -10.51 -13.60 13.26
N LYS A 97 -10.69 -12.33 12.85
CA LYS A 97 -11.15 -11.23 13.70
C LYS A 97 -12.68 -11.12 13.77
N ARG A 98 -13.40 -11.85 12.92
CA ARG A 98 -14.87 -11.76 12.72
C ARG A 98 -15.33 -10.32 12.50
N SER A 99 -14.57 -9.57 11.71
CA SER A 99 -14.72 -8.13 11.53
C SER A 99 -14.34 -7.70 10.11
N ALA A 100 -14.96 -6.63 9.61
CA ALA A 100 -14.51 -5.95 8.39
C ALA A 100 -13.25 -5.11 8.60
N VAL A 101 -12.79 -4.93 9.84
CA VAL A 101 -11.59 -4.17 10.18
C VAL A 101 -10.35 -5.06 10.10
N ILE A 102 -9.33 -4.62 9.39
CA ILE A 102 -8.03 -5.30 9.26
C ILE A 102 -6.94 -4.37 9.79
N ALA A 103 -6.13 -4.87 10.73
CA ALA A 103 -4.92 -4.18 11.14
C ALA A 103 -3.87 -4.29 10.02
N LEU A 104 -3.32 -3.15 9.59
CA LEU A 104 -2.44 -3.08 8.42
C LEU A 104 -1.24 -4.04 8.53
N GLY A 105 -0.66 -4.19 9.73
CA GLY A 105 0.48 -5.05 9.97
C GLY A 105 0.18 -6.54 9.94
N ASN A 106 -1.08 -6.95 10.08
CA ASN A 106 -1.48 -8.36 10.02
C ASN A 106 -1.74 -8.87 8.60
N LEU A 107 -1.78 -7.99 7.61
CA LEU A 107 -2.09 -8.37 6.24
C LEU A 107 -0.84 -8.97 5.56
N SER A 108 -0.82 -10.30 5.40
CA SER A 108 0.30 -11.03 4.80
C SER A 108 0.50 -10.75 3.31
N VAL A 109 -0.59 -10.46 2.58
CA VAL A 109 -0.56 -10.04 1.18
C VAL A 109 -1.38 -8.79 1.00
N GLY A 110 -0.71 -7.69 0.68
CA GLY A 110 -1.33 -6.38 0.53
C GLY A 110 -1.53 -5.98 -0.92
N SER A 111 -2.73 -5.47 -1.24
CA SER A 111 -2.96 -4.76 -2.50
C SER A 111 -2.12 -3.47 -2.58
N ILE A 112 -2.14 -2.80 -3.73
CA ILE A 112 -1.42 -1.54 -3.97
C ILE A 112 -1.77 -0.48 -2.91
N ARG A 113 -3.04 -0.40 -2.49
CA ARG A 113 -3.52 0.52 -1.45
C ARG A 113 -2.87 0.24 -0.09
N HIS A 114 -2.80 -1.02 0.31
CA HIS A 114 -2.16 -1.43 1.57
C HIS A 114 -0.66 -1.14 1.56
N ARG A 115 0.00 -1.49 0.46
CA ARG A 115 1.44 -1.22 0.29
C ARG A 115 1.73 0.27 0.34
N ALA A 116 0.86 1.08 -0.27
CA ALA A 116 0.98 2.52 -0.20
C ALA A 116 0.81 3.04 1.24
N LEU A 117 -0.18 2.55 1.99
CA LEU A 117 -0.36 2.92 3.40
C LEU A 117 0.86 2.54 4.25
N LEU A 118 1.39 1.32 4.09
CA LEU A 118 2.56 0.88 4.86
C LEU A 118 3.79 1.70 4.52
N PHE A 119 4.06 1.94 3.23
CA PHE A 119 5.18 2.80 2.84
C PHE A 119 5.04 4.21 3.43
N LYS A 120 3.84 4.79 3.43
CA LYS A 120 3.59 6.11 4.00
C LYS A 120 3.89 6.12 5.50
N LEU A 121 3.43 5.10 6.23
CA LEU A 121 3.72 4.93 7.66
C LEU A 121 5.23 4.88 7.93
N LEU A 122 5.97 4.04 7.20
CA LEU A 122 7.43 3.93 7.36
C LEU A 122 8.19 5.21 6.94
N ALA A 123 7.71 5.89 5.92
CA ALA A 123 8.29 7.16 5.50
C ALA A 123 8.10 8.24 6.57
N ASP A 124 6.92 8.29 7.18
CA ASP A 124 6.60 9.26 8.22
C ASP A 124 7.39 9.00 9.51
N SER A 125 7.55 7.75 9.93
CA SER A 125 8.37 7.41 11.10
C SER A 125 9.85 7.80 10.93
N LEU A 126 10.33 7.86 9.69
CA LEU A 126 11.70 8.25 9.33
C LEU A 126 11.83 9.69 8.81
N ASN A 127 10.78 10.49 9.00
CA ASN A 127 10.68 11.90 8.61
C ASN A 127 10.99 12.16 7.11
N ILE A 128 10.65 11.20 6.25
CA ILE A 128 10.76 11.30 4.78
C ILE A 128 9.46 11.91 4.25
N LYS A 129 9.58 13.07 3.60
CA LYS A 129 8.44 13.75 2.99
C LYS A 129 7.83 12.90 1.87
N SER A 130 6.64 12.37 2.14
CA SER A 130 5.86 11.55 1.22
C SER A 130 4.38 11.97 1.22
N GLN A 131 3.70 11.75 0.10
CA GLN A 131 2.27 12.02 -0.07
C GLN A 131 1.61 10.86 -0.81
N LEU A 132 0.49 10.38 -0.28
CA LEU A 132 -0.39 9.48 -1.00
C LEU A 132 -1.13 10.27 -2.09
N ARG A 133 -1.05 9.79 -3.33
CA ARG A 133 -1.81 10.33 -4.45
C ARG A 133 -2.57 9.21 -5.13
N LYS A 134 -3.78 9.53 -5.58
CA LYS A 134 -4.52 8.70 -6.52
C LYS A 134 -3.86 8.82 -7.89
N GLY A 135 -3.31 7.72 -8.39
CA GLY A 135 -2.70 7.65 -9.71
C GLY A 135 -3.75 7.69 -10.82
N PRO A 136 -3.36 8.04 -12.06
CA PRO A 136 -4.25 7.91 -13.21
C PRO A 136 -4.52 6.42 -13.48
N ALA A 137 -5.80 6.05 -13.61
CA ALA A 137 -6.22 4.71 -13.99
C ALA A 137 -5.80 4.44 -15.45
N ALA A 138 -4.63 3.84 -15.65
CA ALA A 138 -4.22 3.34 -16.95
C ALA A 138 -5.00 2.06 -17.26
N GLY A 139 -6.26 2.19 -17.67
CA GLY A 139 -7.05 1.07 -18.20
C GLY A 139 -8.33 0.69 -17.47
N GLY A 140 -8.96 1.58 -16.70
CA GLY A 140 -10.33 1.38 -16.21
C GLY A 140 -10.50 0.43 -15.02
N GLY A 141 -9.41 -0.02 -14.40
CA GLY A 141 -9.42 -0.61 -13.06
C GLY A 141 -9.26 0.46 -11.97
N ASP A 142 -9.96 0.30 -10.86
CA ASP A 142 -9.96 1.24 -9.74
C ASP A 142 -8.56 1.48 -9.12
N ASP A 143 -8.28 2.75 -8.81
CA ASP A 143 -7.39 3.21 -7.74
C ASP A 143 -5.99 2.57 -7.63
N LEU A 144 -5.09 2.94 -8.56
CA LEU A 144 -3.65 2.87 -8.29
C LEU A 144 -3.29 3.92 -7.23
N ALA A 145 -3.22 3.53 -5.95
CA ALA A 145 -2.63 4.37 -4.91
C ALA A 145 -1.11 4.42 -5.10
N VAL A 146 -0.57 5.61 -5.38
CA VAL A 146 0.86 5.80 -5.54
C VAL A 146 1.38 6.69 -4.43
N ASN A 147 2.45 6.26 -3.77
CA ASN A 147 3.22 7.15 -2.93
C ASN A 147 4.13 8.00 -3.77
N VAL A 148 4.12 9.29 -3.49
CA VAL A 148 4.97 10.26 -4.13
C VAL A 148 5.89 10.84 -3.07
N VAL A 149 7.20 10.73 -3.30
CA VAL A 149 8.26 11.16 -2.39
C VAL A 149 9.01 12.35 -2.97
N ASN A 150 9.44 13.26 -2.10
CA ASN A 150 10.27 14.40 -2.51
C ASN A 150 11.74 14.10 -2.22
N ILE A 151 12.54 14.01 -3.28
CA ILE A 151 14.00 13.84 -3.25
C ILE A 151 14.62 15.13 -3.76
N ASP A 152 15.23 15.93 -2.89
CA ASP A 152 15.96 17.16 -3.24
C ASP A 152 15.14 18.15 -4.11
N GLY A 153 13.85 18.29 -3.82
CA GLY A 153 12.92 19.15 -4.58
C GLY A 153 12.28 18.46 -5.78
N LYS A 154 12.68 17.22 -6.12
CA LYS A 154 12.09 16.42 -7.19
C LYS A 154 11.09 15.42 -6.65
N VAL A 155 9.91 15.44 -7.24
CA VAL A 155 8.77 14.60 -6.86
C VAL A 155 8.86 13.29 -7.65
N THR A 156 9.01 12.15 -6.98
CA THR A 156 9.16 10.82 -7.59
C THR A 156 8.08 9.86 -7.07
N ALA A 157 7.45 9.09 -7.96
CA ALA A 157 6.55 8.02 -7.53
C ALA A 157 7.35 6.81 -7.06
N ALA A 158 7.08 6.33 -5.85
CA ALA A 158 7.56 5.04 -5.35
C ALA A 158 6.75 3.90 -5.97
N ALA A 159 6.72 3.83 -7.31
CA ALA A 159 5.98 2.83 -8.10
C ALA A 159 6.58 1.40 -8.03
N LEU A 160 7.59 1.19 -7.19
CA LEU A 160 8.38 -0.04 -7.08
C LEU A 160 7.67 -1.16 -6.30
N LEU A 161 6.42 -0.96 -5.87
CA LEU A 161 5.77 -1.82 -4.89
C LEU A 161 4.99 -3.00 -5.47
N SER A 162 4.94 -3.19 -6.79
CA SER A 162 3.99 -4.15 -7.39
C SER A 162 4.58 -5.10 -8.43
N TYR A 163 5.57 -4.66 -9.22
CA TYR A 163 6.11 -5.47 -10.32
C TYR A 163 7.63 -5.62 -10.20
N GLY A 164 8.11 -6.82 -10.50
CA GLY A 164 9.55 -7.12 -10.56
C GLY A 164 10.27 -6.12 -11.47
N VAL A 165 11.50 -5.77 -11.09
CA VAL A 165 12.37 -4.87 -11.87
C VAL A 165 12.72 -5.55 -13.20
N GLY A 166 11.85 -5.34 -14.18
CA GLY A 166 12.01 -5.73 -15.58
C GLY A 166 11.62 -4.56 -16.47
N GLY A 167 12.56 -3.63 -16.68
CA GLY A 167 12.40 -2.51 -17.62
C GLY A 167 12.05 -1.19 -16.94
N GLY A 168 13.03 -0.30 -16.83
CA GLY A 168 12.83 1.07 -16.36
C GLY A 168 11.84 1.82 -17.24
N ARG A 169 10.66 2.12 -16.69
CA ARG A 169 9.82 3.22 -17.19
C ARG A 169 10.00 4.40 -16.27
N GLN A 170 10.85 5.32 -16.70
CA GLN A 170 10.88 6.69 -16.22
C GLN A 170 9.45 7.23 -16.32
N PHE A 171 8.83 7.60 -15.19
CA PHE A 171 7.60 8.38 -15.22
C PHE A 171 7.95 9.79 -15.70
N ASP A 172 7.91 9.96 -17.01
CA ASP A 172 7.97 11.27 -17.64
C ASP A 172 6.63 11.95 -17.37
N THR A 173 6.65 13.04 -16.60
CA THR A 173 5.50 13.93 -16.45
C THR A 173 5.39 14.78 -17.73
N GLY A 174 5.15 14.12 -18.85
CA GLY A 174 5.05 14.71 -20.18
C GLY A 174 3.63 14.62 -20.70
N THR A 175 3.02 15.78 -20.91
CA THR A 175 1.71 15.93 -21.55
C THR A 175 1.74 15.38 -22.98
N HIS A 176 0.61 14.78 -23.40
CA HIS A 176 0.10 14.61 -24.77
C HIS A 176 0.20 13.24 -25.51
N ARG A 177 -1.01 12.70 -25.75
CA ARG A 177 -1.52 11.77 -26.78
C ARG A 177 -0.57 10.82 -27.52
N GLY A 178 -0.84 9.52 -27.37
CA GLY A 178 -0.47 8.51 -28.37
C GLY A 178 -1.03 7.12 -28.04
N ARG A 179 -1.86 6.57 -28.94
CA ARG A 179 -2.41 5.22 -28.90
C ARG A 179 -1.29 4.17 -28.96
N GLY A 180 -1.40 3.10 -28.16
CA GLY A 180 -0.57 1.90 -28.26
C GLY A 180 -1.18 0.73 -27.49
N ARG A 181 -1.27 -0.43 -28.14
CA ARG A 181 -2.00 -1.65 -27.77
C ARG A 181 -1.22 -2.58 -26.82
N THR A 182 -2.01 -3.41 -26.13
CA THR A 182 -1.79 -4.82 -25.69
C THR A 182 -0.75 -5.11 -24.61
N GLN A 183 -1.18 -5.86 -23.58
CA GLN A 183 -0.86 -7.29 -23.46
C GLN A 183 -1.88 -8.03 -22.57
N HIS A 184 -2.27 -9.21 -23.03
CA HIS A 184 -3.15 -10.18 -22.40
C HIS A 184 -2.43 -10.87 -21.23
N CYS A 185 -3.11 -11.00 -20.08
CA CYS A 185 -2.82 -12.08 -19.14
C CYS A 185 -3.53 -13.35 -19.63
N LEU A 186 -2.86 -14.50 -19.53
CA LEU A 186 -3.42 -15.82 -19.79
C LEU A 186 -4.47 -16.18 -18.73
#